data_AF-A0A7L3UV35-F1
#
_entry.id   AF-A0A7L3UV35-F1
#
_cell.length_a   1.000
_cell.length_b   1.000
_cell.length_c   1.000
_cell.angle_alpha   90.00
_cell.angle_beta   90.00
_cell.angle_gamma   90.00
#
_symmetry.space_group_name_H-M   'P 1'
#
loop_
_entity.id
_entity.type
_entity.pdbx_description
1 polymer ?
#
loop_
_entity_poly.entity_id
_entity_poly.type
_entity_poly.pdbx_seq_one_letter_code
_entity_poly.pdbx_strand_id
1 'polypeptide(L)'
;KMAEFLNLTQLKTSLKETILFDYYTAGFWWAKEMNFSLIQISGFMGLLNFALENLSSKRMTLGDNIKELERAVTRIRETESEEGGDLNLFSIDQGKAVIDFLFSSLFQYYKAYEYLFHVRREDPVLSNE
;
A
#
# COMPACT_ATOMS: atom_id res chain seq x y z
N LYS A 1 -10.56 -12.57 8.70
CA LYS A 1 -9.52 -13.09 7.79
C LYS A 1 -8.64 -12.00 7.15
N MET A 2 -9.12 -10.91 6.56
CA MET A 2 -8.23 -9.78 6.16
C MET A 2 -8.00 -8.75 7.27
N ALA A 3 -9.06 -8.34 7.97
CA ALA A 3 -8.93 -7.43 9.13
C ALA A 3 -7.99 -7.97 10.22
N GLU A 4 -8.10 -9.27 10.51
CA GLU A 4 -7.22 -9.99 11.45
C GLU A 4 -5.77 -10.01 10.97
N PHE A 5 -5.53 -10.26 9.69
CA PHE A 5 -4.19 -10.26 9.10
C PHE A 5 -3.53 -8.88 9.19
N LEU A 6 -4.31 -7.83 8.99
CA LEU A 6 -3.89 -6.43 9.10
C LEU A 6 -3.90 -5.92 10.56
N ASN A 7 -4.27 -6.76 11.53
CA ASN A 7 -4.41 -6.42 12.94
C ASN A 7 -5.31 -5.20 13.20
N LEU A 8 -6.41 -5.07 12.45
CA LEU A 8 -7.41 -4.00 12.58
C LEU A 8 -8.49 -4.43 13.58
N THR A 9 -8.53 -3.78 14.74
CA THR A 9 -9.41 -4.16 15.88
C THR A 9 -10.57 -3.20 16.11
N GLN A 10 -10.55 -2.03 15.48
CA GLN A 10 -11.47 -0.91 15.68
C GLN A 10 -12.20 -0.50 14.39
N LEU A 11 -12.44 -1.42 13.45
CA LEU A 11 -13.09 -1.13 12.17
C LEU A 11 -14.44 -0.39 12.26
N LYS A 12 -15.18 -0.53 13.37
CA LYS A 12 -16.47 0.14 13.59
C LYS A 12 -16.33 1.57 14.14
N THR A 13 -15.17 1.93 14.68
CA THR A 13 -14.97 3.15 15.49
C THR A 13 -13.76 3.97 15.05
N SER A 14 -12.92 3.44 14.16
CA SER A 14 -11.70 4.07 13.67
C SER A 14 -11.80 4.28 12.16
N LEU A 15 -12.07 5.52 11.75
CA LEU A 15 -12.06 5.92 10.33
C LEU A 15 -10.77 5.49 9.63
N LYS A 16 -9.63 5.59 10.33
CA LYS A 16 -8.34 5.11 9.82
C LYS A 16 -8.39 3.63 9.49
N GLU A 17 -8.79 2.79 10.43
CA GLU A 17 -8.81 1.35 10.17
C GLU A 17 -9.82 0.97 9.09
N THR A 18 -10.96 1.65 9.01
CA THR A 18 -11.94 1.46 7.94
C THR A 18 -11.32 1.77 6.56
N ILE A 19 -10.69 2.93 6.41
CA ILE A 19 -10.04 3.33 5.15
C ILE A 19 -8.91 2.34 4.78
N LEU A 20 -8.13 1.88 5.76
CA LEU A 20 -7.08 0.88 5.51
C LEU A 20 -7.66 -0.44 5.04
N PHE A 21 -8.73 -0.91 5.69
CA PHE A 21 -9.42 -2.12 5.29
C PHE A 21 -9.97 -2.03 3.87
N ASP A 22 -10.60 -0.90 3.53
CA ASP A 22 -11.13 -0.65 2.19
C ASP A 22 -10.01 -0.62 1.15
N TYR A 23 -8.89 0.04 1.44
CA TYR A 23 -7.73 0.11 0.56
C TYR A 23 -7.15 -1.28 0.24
N TYR A 24 -6.90 -2.10 1.27
CA TYR A 24 -6.38 -3.46 1.07
C TYR A 24 -7.39 -4.39 0.40
N THR A 25 -8.68 -4.24 0.71
CA THR A 25 -9.75 -5.04 0.08
C THR A 25 -9.89 -4.69 -1.40
N ALA A 26 -9.87 -3.40 -1.74
CA ALA A 26 -9.90 -2.92 -3.13
C ALA A 26 -8.68 -3.43 -3.91
N GLY A 27 -7.48 -3.34 -3.34
CA GLY A 27 -6.27 -3.89 -3.94
C GLY A 27 -6.38 -5.39 -4.20
N PHE A 28 -6.82 -6.17 -3.21
CA PHE A 28 -6.98 -7.62 -3.37
C PHE A 28 -7.97 -7.98 -4.49
N TRP A 29 -9.14 -7.31 -4.55
CA TRP A 29 -10.12 -7.55 -5.61
C TRP A 29 -9.59 -7.16 -6.99
N TRP A 30 -8.93 -6.01 -7.10
CA TRP A 30 -8.29 -5.59 -8.33
C TRP A 30 -7.26 -6.61 -8.82
N ALA A 31 -6.39 -7.11 -7.93
CA ALA A 31 -5.40 -8.14 -8.30
C ALA A 31 -6.07 -9.45 -8.76
N LYS A 32 -7.22 -9.80 -8.19
CA LYS A 32 -8.03 -10.95 -8.64
C LYS A 32 -8.63 -10.72 -10.03
N GLU A 33 -9.13 -9.52 -10.33
CA GLU A 33 -9.65 -9.14 -11.65
C GLU A 33 -8.55 -9.17 -12.73
N MET A 34 -7.32 -8.78 -12.35
CA MET A 34 -6.13 -8.87 -13.21
C MET A 34 -5.61 -10.31 -13.42
N ASN A 35 -6.29 -11.32 -12.86
CA ASN A 35 -5.92 -12.74 -12.93
C ASN A 35 -4.51 -13.03 -12.39
N PHE A 36 -4.06 -12.29 -11.36
CA PHE A 36 -2.78 -12.56 -10.74
C PHE A 36 -2.75 -13.93 -10.06
N SER A 37 -1.62 -14.61 -10.16
CA SER A 37 -1.35 -15.83 -9.39
C SER A 37 -1.31 -15.53 -7.89
N LEU A 38 -1.40 -16.55 -7.04
CA LEU A 38 -1.32 -16.34 -5.59
C LEU A 38 -0.01 -15.65 -5.16
N ILE A 39 1.10 -16.00 -5.82
CA ILE A 39 2.42 -15.41 -5.56
C ILE A 39 2.40 -13.93 -5.98
N GLN A 40 1.83 -13.62 -7.13
CA GLN A 40 1.66 -12.25 -7.63
C GLN A 40 0.77 -11.40 -6.72
N ILE A 41 -0.36 -11.95 -6.27
CA ILE A 41 -1.23 -11.27 -5.29
C ILE A 41 -0.45 -10.99 -4.01
N SER A 42 0.30 -11.96 -3.48
CA SER A 42 1.11 -11.77 -2.28
C SER A 42 2.13 -10.65 -2.44
N GLY A 43 2.89 -10.64 -3.55
CA GLY A 43 3.87 -9.58 -3.78
C GLY A 43 3.23 -8.22 -4.02
N PHE A 44 2.09 -8.17 -4.71
CA PHE A 44 1.32 -6.93 -4.87
C PHE A 44 0.82 -6.39 -3.53
N MET A 45 0.24 -7.23 -2.67
CA MET A 45 -0.17 -6.83 -1.31
C MET A 45 1.03 -6.35 -0.48
N GLY A 46 2.21 -6.95 -0.69
CA GLY A 46 3.48 -6.48 -0.12
C GLY A 46 3.85 -5.06 -0.57
N LEU A 47 3.69 -4.75 -1.86
CA LEU A 47 3.94 -3.41 -2.41
C LEU A 47 2.95 -2.37 -1.84
N LEU A 48 1.68 -2.73 -1.70
CA LEU A 48 0.67 -1.87 -1.06
C LEU A 48 1.10 -1.52 0.38
N ASN A 49 1.49 -2.53 1.16
CA ASN A 49 1.93 -2.35 2.54
C ASN A 49 3.22 -1.54 2.62
N PHE A 50 4.20 -1.85 1.77
CA PHE A 50 5.46 -1.12 1.69
C PHE A 50 5.26 0.38 1.46
N ALA A 51 4.43 0.74 0.46
CA ALA A 51 4.16 2.15 0.15
C ALA A 51 3.42 2.84 1.32
N LEU A 52 2.51 2.13 1.99
CA LEU A 52 1.81 2.65 3.15
C LEU A 52 2.70 2.84 4.37
N GLU A 53 3.61 1.91 4.65
CA GLU A 53 4.57 2.00 5.76
C GLU A 53 5.55 3.16 5.59
N ASN A 54 5.97 3.42 4.36
CA ASN A 54 6.81 4.58 4.03
C ASN A 54 6.10 5.90 4.40
N LEU A 55 4.80 6.01 4.11
CA LEU A 55 4.00 7.19 4.47
C LEU A 55 3.70 7.24 5.98
N SER A 56 3.28 6.13 6.57
CA SER A 56 2.74 6.09 7.93
C SER A 56 3.83 6.06 9.00
N SER A 57 4.71 5.07 8.97
CA SER A 57 5.74 4.88 9.98
C SER A 57 6.98 5.74 9.70
N LYS A 58 7.41 5.80 8.43
CA LYS A 58 8.67 6.48 8.06
C LYS A 58 8.48 7.96 7.70
N ARG A 59 7.22 8.43 7.59
CA ARG A 59 6.87 9.83 7.26
C ARG A 59 7.56 10.35 6.00
N MET A 60 7.75 9.48 5.01
CA MET A 60 8.38 9.85 3.75
C MET A 60 7.49 10.80 2.96
N THR A 61 8.12 11.74 2.25
CA THR A 61 7.42 12.54 1.25
C THR A 61 6.93 11.65 0.10
N LEU A 62 5.96 12.11 -0.68
CA LEU A 62 5.50 11.39 -1.88
C LEU A 62 6.68 11.05 -2.80
N GLY A 63 7.55 12.03 -3.05
CA GLY A 63 8.71 11.85 -3.93
C GLY A 63 9.70 10.81 -3.40
N ASP A 64 9.94 10.77 -2.09
CA ASP A 64 10.85 9.79 -1.50
C ASP A 64 10.24 8.38 -1.48
N ASN A 65 8.93 8.27 -1.27
CA ASN A 65 8.23 7.00 -1.31
C ASN A 65 8.23 6.40 -2.73
N ILE A 66 7.98 7.21 -3.77
CA ILE A 66 8.09 6.78 -5.17
C ILE A 66 9.51 6.29 -5.48
N LYS A 67 10.55 7.01 -5.05
CA LYS A 67 11.95 6.58 -5.25
C LYS A 67 12.27 5.25 -4.56
N GLU A 68 11.76 5.05 -3.35
CA GLU A 68 11.95 3.78 -2.63
C GLU A 68 11.16 2.63 -3.28
N LEU A 69 10.00 2.90 -3.86
CA LEU A 69 9.25 1.93 -4.65
C LEU A 69 10.03 1.52 -5.91
N GLU A 70 10.57 2.49 -6.67
CA GLU A 70 11.42 2.22 -7.84
C GLU A 70 12.64 1.35 -7.48
N ARG A 71 13.28 1.65 -6.33
CA ARG A 71 14.39 0.85 -5.81
C ARG A 71 13.97 -0.56 -5.41
N ALA A 72 12.83 -0.71 -4.73
CA ALA A 72 12.31 -2.02 -4.33
C ALA A 72 12.01 -2.90 -5.54
N VAL A 73 11.37 -2.35 -6.57
CA VAL A 73 11.08 -3.04 -7.83
C VAL A 73 12.37 -3.41 -8.58
N THR A 74 13.37 -2.52 -8.58
CA THR A 74 14.66 -2.78 -9.24
C THR A 74 15.46 -3.87 -8.52
N ARG A 75 15.48 -3.87 -7.19
CA ARG A 75 16.19 -4.89 -6.39
C ARG A 75 15.61 -6.29 -6.58
N ILE A 76 14.28 -6.41 -6.62
CA ILE A 76 13.60 -7.69 -6.90
C ILE A 76 14.12 -8.27 -8.22
N ARG A 77 14.24 -7.43 -9.26
CA ARG A 77 14.77 -7.81 -10.58
C ARG A 77 16.24 -8.22 -10.57
N GLU A 78 17.06 -7.70 -9.65
CA GLU A 78 18.49 -8.00 -9.56
C GLU A 78 18.76 -9.33 -8.83
N THR A 79 18.08 -9.60 -7.72
CA THR A 79 18.18 -10.89 -6.99
C THR A 79 17.65 -12.07 -7.79
N GLU A 80 16.69 -11.83 -8.68
CA GLU A 80 16.10 -12.83 -9.57
C GLU A 80 16.98 -13.14 -10.80
N SER A 81 18.08 -12.41 -11.01
CA SER A 81 18.98 -12.58 -12.17
C SER A 81 20.15 -13.56 -11.94
N GLU A 82 20.44 -13.99 -10.71
CA GLU A 82 21.60 -14.87 -10.42
C GLU A 82 21.32 -16.37 -10.67
N GLU A 83 20.06 -16.79 -10.74
CA GLU A 83 19.65 -18.15 -11.09
C GLU A 83 18.74 -18.12 -12.32
N GLY A 84 19.32 -18.41 -13.49
CA GLY A 84 18.69 -18.24 -14.80
C GLY A 84 17.26 -18.80 -14.93
N GLY A 85 16.30 -17.90 -15.04
CA GLY A 85 14.90 -18.13 -15.43
C GLY A 85 14.22 -16.76 -15.59
N ASP A 86 13.12 -16.70 -16.35
CA ASP A 86 12.27 -15.50 -16.50
C ASP A 86 11.57 -15.18 -15.16
N LEU A 87 12.36 -14.68 -14.21
CA LEU A 87 12.00 -14.36 -12.85
C LEU A 87 11.75 -12.86 -12.81
N ASN A 88 10.62 -12.44 -13.35
CA ASN A 88 10.02 -11.19 -12.93
C ASN A 88 8.65 -11.55 -12.37
N LEU A 89 8.40 -11.24 -11.10
CA LEU A 89 7.11 -11.51 -10.46
C LEU A 89 5.92 -11.01 -11.31
N PHE A 90 6.08 -9.91 -12.03
CA PHE A 90 5.09 -9.37 -12.96
C PHE A 90 5.68 -9.23 -14.36
N SER A 91 4.87 -9.48 -15.40
CA SER A 91 5.23 -9.06 -16.76
C SER A 91 5.34 -7.53 -16.84
N ILE A 92 5.93 -7.00 -17.92
CA ILE A 92 6.05 -5.54 -18.12
C ILE A 92 4.69 -4.85 -18.02
N ASP A 93 3.65 -5.41 -18.65
CA ASP A 93 2.32 -4.80 -18.65
C ASP A 93 1.61 -4.96 -17.30
N GLN A 94 1.81 -6.08 -16.60
CA GLN A 94 1.33 -6.25 -15.23
C GLN A 94 2.03 -5.26 -14.28
N GLY A 95 3.33 -5.03 -14.46
CA GLY A 95 4.10 -4.05 -13.68
C GLY A 95 3.59 -2.62 -13.89
N LYS A 96 3.30 -2.22 -15.13
CA LYS A 96 2.65 -0.92 -15.42
C LYS A 96 1.30 -0.80 -14.72
N ALA A 97 0.46 -1.84 -14.81
CA ALA A 97 -0.85 -1.84 -14.17
C ALA A 97 -0.76 -1.73 -12.63
N VAL A 98 0.24 -2.37 -12.00
CA VAL A 98 0.52 -2.24 -10.56
C VAL A 98 0.93 -0.81 -10.21
N ILE A 99 1.81 -0.20 -11.01
CA ILE A 99 2.22 1.20 -10.82
C ILE A 99 1.00 2.12 -10.95
N ASP A 100 0.19 1.96 -11.99
CA ASP A 100 -1.02 2.77 -12.22
C ASP A 100 -2.03 2.62 -11.08
N PHE A 101 -2.20 1.41 -10.52
CA PHE A 101 -3.01 1.18 -9.34
C PHE A 101 -2.48 1.96 -8.13
N LEU A 102 -1.19 1.87 -7.82
CA LEU A 102 -0.57 2.59 -6.70
C LEU A 102 -0.70 4.11 -6.85
N PHE A 103 -0.56 4.61 -8.09
CA PHE A 103 -0.74 6.02 -8.40
C PHE A 103 -2.17 6.49 -8.16
N SER A 104 -3.16 5.79 -8.70
CA SER A 104 -4.57 6.15 -8.61
C SER A 104 -5.20 5.90 -7.23
N SER A 105 -4.61 5.04 -6.40
CA SER A 105 -5.17 4.67 -5.09
C SER A 105 -4.48 5.34 -3.90
N LEU A 106 -3.15 5.32 -3.81
CA LEU A 106 -2.42 5.85 -2.66
C LEU A 106 -1.79 7.20 -2.98
N PHE A 107 -1.02 7.28 -4.07
CA PHE A 107 -0.19 8.45 -4.33
C PHE A 107 -0.99 9.68 -4.76
N GLN A 108 -2.10 9.51 -5.48
CA GLN A 108 -3.02 10.61 -5.80
C GLN A 108 -3.62 11.23 -4.52
N TYR A 109 -3.81 10.44 -3.47
CA TYR A 109 -4.41 10.88 -2.20
C TYR A 109 -3.39 10.97 -1.07
N TYR A 110 -2.10 11.13 -1.39
CA TYR A 110 -1.00 11.03 -0.41
C TYR A 110 -1.18 11.95 0.79
N LYS A 111 -1.64 13.19 0.56
CA LYS A 111 -1.90 14.15 1.64
C LYS A 111 -3.07 13.72 2.53
N ALA A 112 -4.13 13.16 1.97
CA ALA A 112 -5.26 12.65 2.76
C ALA A 112 -4.83 11.48 3.65
N TYR A 113 -4.02 10.56 3.12
CA TYR A 113 -3.40 9.51 3.93
C TYR A 113 -2.45 10.08 4.98
N GLU A 114 -1.60 11.05 4.65
CA GLU A 114 -0.72 11.72 5.61
C GLU A 114 -1.53 12.33 6.78
N TYR A 115 -2.62 13.04 6.48
CA TYR A 115 -3.54 13.53 7.50
C TYR A 115 -4.16 12.38 8.32
N LEU A 116 -4.62 11.31 7.66
CA LEU A 116 -5.22 10.16 8.34
C LEU A 116 -4.28 9.50 9.37
N PHE A 117 -2.98 9.46 9.08
CA PHE A 117 -1.98 8.87 9.97
C PHE A 117 -1.46 9.84 11.04
N HIS A 118 -1.40 11.13 10.75
CA HIS A 118 -0.64 12.10 11.56
C HIS A 118 -1.48 13.21 12.19
N VAL A 119 -2.76 13.34 11.86
CA VAL A 119 -3.67 14.23 12.59
C VAL A 119 -3.83 13.70 14.01
N ARG A 120 -3.35 14.47 14.99
CA ARG A 120 -3.80 14.32 16.37
C ARG A 120 -5.31 14.47 16.33
N ARG A 121 -6.07 13.50 16.87
CA ARG A 121 -7.49 13.73 17.20
C ARG A 121 -7.53 15.11 17.86
N GLU A 122 -8.26 16.05 17.26
CA GLU A 122 -8.51 17.35 17.88
C GLU A 122 -8.85 17.05 19.34
N ASP A 123 -8.09 17.66 20.25
CA ASP A 123 -8.42 17.60 21.67
C ASP A 123 -9.91 17.95 21.79
N PRO A 124 -10.71 17.18 22.55
CA PRO A 124 -12.06 17.62 22.84
C PRO A 124 -11.91 18.99 23.49
N VAL A 125 -12.28 20.05 22.78
CA VAL A 125 -12.38 21.39 23.34
C VAL A 125 -13.53 21.33 24.33
N LEU A 126 -13.22 20.88 25.54
CA LEU A 126 -14.00 21.13 26.73
C LEU A 126 -13.82 22.62 27.05
N SER A 127 -14.42 23.48 26.25
CA SER A 127 -14.77 24.82 26.72
C SER A 127 -16.08 24.68 27.47
N ASN A 128 -15.95 24.34 28.75
CA ASN A 128 -16.96 24.65 29.73
C ASN A 128 -17.01 26.18 29.86
N GLU A 129 -18.12 26.78 29.42
CA GLU A 129 -18.64 28.01 30.01
C GLU A 129 -20.13 27.81 30.32
#